data_AF-A0A2K8SEC2-F1
#
_entry.id   AF-A0A2K8SEC2-F1
#
_cell.length_a   1.000
_cell.length_b   1.000
_cell.length_c   1.000
_cell.angle_alpha   90.00
_cell.angle_beta   90.00
_cell.angle_gamma   90.00
#
_symmetry.space_group_name_H-M   'P 1'
#
loop_
_entity.id
_entity.type
_entity.pdbx_description
1 polymer ?
#
loop_
_entity_poly.entity_id
_entity_poly.type
_entity_poly.pdbx_seq_one_letter_code
_entity_poly.pdbx_strand_id
1 'polypeptide(L)'
;MKKSLSVLATIGIVASTTTSVIACGTKQKDGNSGIEEPKKDITQAVQDFEKEVGEVWTQHYEKEVVGNLIGVGSMEEGNQFLFKENILKFSDPEWKDKLTNENKKQLAIDIGKIFKINLLEEKLNELKKLNKYKIILDEVDSVFDHIELLFNDNFEINSGEIVPGSYIGNVIIDYKIVTKYKGLDDLENFKLSGTLKYTSTDNESFKVIGDTMYKNIGKDMFISSETENYLNLKWSDIKGDNSDSDAYLNSNDQLKKYYNENNAFSESLIKTIKDKYFKNEFPTMEIGFNKESIYRT
;
A
#
# COMPACT_ATOMS: atom_id res chain seq x y z
N MET A 1 11.99 -32.43 -11.44
CA MET A 1 11.31 -31.28 -12.09
C MET A 1 11.62 -30.06 -11.23
N LYS A 2 12.57 -29.23 -11.65
CA LYS A 2 12.97 -28.01 -10.93
C LYS A 2 11.83 -27.00 -11.13
N LYS A 3 11.03 -26.77 -10.09
CA LYS A 3 10.04 -25.69 -10.09
C LYS A 3 10.82 -24.40 -9.89
N SER A 4 11.15 -23.71 -10.96
CA SER A 4 11.50 -22.30 -10.92
C SER A 4 10.25 -21.56 -10.45
N LEU A 5 10.13 -21.37 -9.13
CA LEU A 5 9.24 -20.35 -8.61
C LEU A 5 9.81 -19.03 -9.09
N SER A 6 9.18 -18.42 -10.09
CA SER A 6 9.36 -17.01 -10.42
C SER A 6 8.91 -16.22 -9.19
N VAL A 7 9.82 -15.99 -8.25
CA VAL A 7 9.55 -15.15 -7.09
C VAL A 7 9.34 -13.75 -7.64
N LEU A 8 8.09 -13.29 -7.65
CA LEU A 8 7.79 -11.91 -7.95
C LEU A 8 8.44 -11.05 -6.86
N ALA A 9 9.54 -10.39 -7.22
CA ALA A 9 9.96 -9.16 -6.60
C ALA A 9 8.89 -8.09 -6.90
N THR A 10 7.73 -8.18 -6.25
CA THR A 10 6.65 -7.22 -6.42
C THR A 10 7.03 -5.93 -5.70
N ILE A 11 7.85 -5.11 -6.36
CA ILE A 11 8.13 -3.75 -5.93
C ILE A 11 6.88 -2.93 -6.28
N GLY A 12 5.87 -3.03 -5.41
CA GLY A 12 4.62 -2.30 -5.54
C GLY A 12 4.78 -0.89 -5.01
N ILE A 13 4.49 0.11 -5.84
CA ILE A 13 4.25 1.49 -5.38
C ILE A 13 2.94 1.45 -4.59
N VAL A 14 2.99 1.44 -3.26
CA VAL A 14 1.78 1.44 -2.42
C VAL A 14 1.11 2.81 -2.54
N ALA A 15 -0.10 2.79 -3.10
CA ALA A 15 -1.04 3.89 -3.01
C ALA A 15 -2.16 3.42 -2.09
N SER A 16 -2.46 4.19 -1.06
CA SER A 16 -3.52 3.91 -0.11
C SER A 16 -4.88 4.28 -0.71
N THR A 17 -5.86 3.38 -0.64
CA THR A 17 -7.24 3.68 -1.04
C THR A 17 -8.05 4.07 0.20
N THR A 18 -8.72 5.22 0.12
CA THR A 18 -9.63 5.72 1.16
C THR A 18 -11.00 5.07 0.98
N THR A 19 -11.47 4.32 1.98
CA THR A 19 -12.87 3.85 2.01
C THR A 19 -13.57 4.50 3.19
N SER A 20 -14.32 5.57 2.95
CA SER A 20 -15.19 6.19 3.94
C SER A 20 -16.42 5.31 4.12
N VAL A 21 -16.58 4.67 5.28
CA VAL A 21 -17.83 3.99 5.64
C VAL A 21 -18.61 4.95 6.52
N ILE A 22 -19.50 5.73 5.91
CA ILE A 22 -20.49 6.50 6.67
C ILE A 22 -21.50 5.47 7.19
N ALA A 23 -21.38 5.12 8.47
CA ALA A 23 -22.38 4.31 9.13
C ALA A 23 -23.64 5.16 9.32
N CYS A 24 -24.62 5.02 8.43
CA CYS A 24 -25.98 5.52 8.67
C CYS A 24 -26.55 4.79 9.91
N GLY A 25 -26.37 5.38 11.08
CA GLY A 25 -27.04 4.94 12.30
C GLY A 25 -28.55 4.97 12.12
N THR A 26 -29.19 3.80 12.20
CA THR A 26 -30.65 3.64 12.22
C THR A 26 -31.23 4.40 13.41
N LYS A 27 -31.88 5.54 13.18
CA LYS A 27 -32.67 6.24 14.20
C LYS A 27 -33.98 5.49 14.46
N GLN A 28 -34.12 4.96 15.67
CA GLN A 28 -35.42 4.70 16.27
C GLN A 28 -36.03 6.06 16.65
N LYS A 29 -37.19 6.37 16.08
CA LYS A 29 -37.95 7.59 16.40
C LYS A 29 -38.56 7.43 17.78
N ASP A 30 -38.16 8.25 18.74
CA ASP A 30 -39.01 8.63 19.86
C ASP A 30 -38.99 10.15 20.02
N GLY A 31 -40.20 10.71 20.09
CA GLY A 31 -40.44 12.13 20.03
C GLY A 31 -40.11 12.84 21.33
N ASN A 32 -39.42 13.97 21.23
CA ASN A 32 -39.75 15.14 22.04
C ASN A 32 -39.18 16.40 21.36
N SER A 33 -40.07 17.33 21.06
CA SER A 33 -39.77 18.65 20.52
C SER A 33 -39.13 19.53 21.61
N GLY A 34 -37.80 19.50 21.69
CA GLY A 34 -36.98 20.54 22.29
C GLY A 34 -36.32 21.34 21.17
N ILE A 35 -36.10 22.63 21.40
CA ILE A 35 -35.44 23.57 20.47
C ILE A 35 -34.15 22.92 19.94
N GLU A 36 -34.11 22.57 18.64
CA GLU A 36 -32.91 22.00 18.03
C GLU A 36 -31.79 23.05 18.09
N GLU A 37 -30.73 22.76 18.86
CA GLU A 37 -29.44 23.42 18.70
C GLU A 37 -29.05 23.37 17.22
N PRO A 38 -28.37 24.40 16.68
CA PRO A 38 -27.94 24.39 15.30
C PRO A 38 -27.10 23.13 15.07
N LYS A 39 -27.62 22.20 14.26
CA LYS A 39 -26.89 20.98 13.88
C LYS A 39 -25.54 21.41 13.31
N LYS A 40 -24.47 21.12 14.06
CA LYS A 40 -23.10 21.34 13.61
C LYS A 40 -22.90 20.51 12.35
N ASP A 41 -22.84 21.18 11.19
CA ASP A 41 -22.44 20.53 9.96
C ASP A 41 -20.93 20.28 10.02
N ILE A 42 -20.55 19.08 10.45
CA ILE A 42 -19.16 18.62 10.55
C ILE A 42 -18.67 17.99 9.23
N THR A 43 -19.53 17.88 8.22
CA THR A 43 -19.26 17.09 7.00
C THR A 43 -17.98 17.54 6.31
N GLN A 44 -17.81 18.85 6.11
CA GLN A 44 -16.60 19.39 5.49
C GLN A 44 -15.34 19.14 6.34
N ALA A 45 -15.45 19.28 7.66
CA ALA A 45 -14.33 19.05 8.57
C ALA A 45 -13.89 17.58 8.54
N VAL A 46 -14.84 16.64 8.48
CA VAL A 46 -14.56 15.21 8.33
C VAL A 46 -13.91 14.92 6.98
N GLN A 47 -14.46 15.42 5.87
CA GLN A 47 -13.87 15.20 4.54
C GLN A 47 -12.43 15.74 4.43
N ASP A 48 -12.20 16.95 4.94
CA ASP A 48 -10.87 17.55 4.96
C ASP A 48 -9.92 16.75 5.87
N PHE A 49 -10.41 16.22 6.98
CA PHE A 49 -9.63 15.36 7.89
C PHE A 49 -9.25 14.05 7.22
N GLU A 50 -10.19 13.33 6.60
CA GLU A 50 -9.92 12.06 5.91
C GLU A 50 -8.86 12.24 4.81
N LYS A 51 -8.95 13.35 4.06
CA LYS A 51 -7.95 13.72 3.06
C LYS A 51 -6.58 13.96 3.68
N GLU A 52 -6.50 14.77 4.74
CA GLU A 52 -5.20 15.11 5.37
C GLU A 52 -4.57 13.90 6.07
N VAL A 53 -5.37 12.98 6.63
CA VAL A 53 -4.89 11.66 7.10
C VAL A 53 -4.24 10.88 5.94
N GLY A 54 -4.89 10.84 4.77
CA GLY A 54 -4.33 10.21 3.57
C GLY A 54 -3.00 10.84 3.12
N GLU A 55 -2.91 12.16 3.14
CA GLU A 55 -1.68 12.90 2.82
C GLU A 55 -0.55 12.62 3.82
N VAL A 56 -0.86 12.64 5.13
CA VAL A 56 0.11 12.31 6.20
C VAL A 56 0.60 10.88 6.05
N TRP A 57 -0.29 9.91 5.83
CA TRP A 57 0.12 8.52 5.61
C TRP A 57 0.97 8.37 4.37
N THR A 58 0.60 8.99 3.25
CA THR A 58 1.38 8.91 2.00
C THR A 58 2.80 9.42 2.20
N GLN A 59 2.96 10.61 2.79
CA GLN A 59 4.27 11.17 3.08
C GLN A 59 5.05 10.34 4.11
N HIS A 60 4.38 9.79 5.12
CA HIS A 60 5.00 8.91 6.09
C HIS A 60 5.50 7.63 5.42
N TYR A 61 4.68 7.00 4.59
CA TYR A 61 5.01 5.78 3.88
C TYR A 61 6.27 5.96 3.01
N GLU A 62 6.27 6.99 2.17
CA GLU A 62 7.39 7.29 1.27
C GLU A 62 8.71 7.56 2.01
N LYS A 63 8.65 8.32 3.11
CA LYS A 63 9.85 8.75 3.84
C LYS A 63 10.36 7.73 4.86
N GLU A 64 9.45 7.00 5.49
CA GLU A 64 9.76 6.21 6.68
C GLU A 64 9.63 4.70 6.47
N VAL A 65 8.73 4.26 5.58
CA VAL A 65 8.34 2.85 5.45
C VAL A 65 9.01 2.18 4.27
N VAL A 66 9.03 2.83 3.11
CA VAL A 66 9.56 2.27 1.85
C VAL A 66 10.95 1.65 2.00
N GLY A 67 11.87 2.36 2.68
CA GLY A 67 13.24 1.90 2.87
C GLY A 67 13.38 0.60 3.68
N ASN A 68 12.31 0.17 4.37
CA ASN A 68 12.27 -1.01 5.22
C ASN A 68 11.42 -2.15 4.61
N LEU A 69 10.94 -2.01 3.37
CA LEU A 69 10.13 -3.04 2.71
C LEU A 69 10.96 -4.21 2.18
N ILE A 70 12.26 -4.00 1.97
CA ILE A 70 13.22 -5.06 1.67
C ILE A 70 14.12 -5.21 2.89
N GLY A 71 13.86 -6.24 3.68
CA GLY A 71 14.69 -6.64 4.82
C GLY A 71 15.82 -7.56 4.38
N VAL A 72 16.99 -7.29 4.97
CA VAL A 72 18.14 -8.18 4.94
C VAL A 72 18.37 -8.75 6.34
N GLY A 73 19.10 -9.85 6.48
CA GLY A 73 19.23 -10.57 7.77
C GLY A 73 19.50 -9.68 8.99
N SER A 74 20.34 -8.65 8.87
CA SER A 74 20.63 -7.70 9.96
C SER A 74 19.45 -6.80 10.34
N MET A 75 18.53 -6.51 9.42
CA MET A 75 17.29 -5.76 9.66
C MET A 75 16.19 -6.63 10.27
N GLU A 76 16.32 -7.95 10.13
CA GLU A 76 15.38 -8.92 10.68
C GLU A 76 15.75 -9.34 12.11
N GLU A 77 16.92 -8.89 12.61
CA GLU A 77 17.32 -9.09 13.99
C GLU A 77 16.28 -8.49 14.94
N GLY A 78 15.62 -9.35 15.72
CA GLY A 78 14.57 -8.94 16.66
C GLY A 78 13.16 -8.94 16.06
N ASN A 79 12.98 -9.33 14.80
CA ASN A 79 11.66 -9.68 14.27
C ASN A 79 11.19 -11.01 14.88
N GLN A 80 9.88 -11.09 15.14
CA GLN A 80 9.26 -12.28 15.75
C GLN A 80 8.60 -13.19 14.71
N PHE A 81 8.20 -12.64 13.57
CA PHE A 81 7.59 -13.34 12.46
C PHE A 81 8.31 -13.07 11.14
N LEU A 82 8.63 -11.81 10.82
CA LEU A 82 9.21 -11.40 9.54
C LEU A 82 10.70 -11.69 9.46
N PHE A 83 11.05 -12.97 9.37
CA PHE A 83 12.41 -13.45 9.20
C PHE A 83 12.45 -14.75 8.39
N LYS A 84 13.61 -15.05 7.80
CA LYS A 84 13.83 -16.14 6.84
C LYS A 84 13.19 -17.48 7.22
N GLU A 85 13.46 -18.02 8.41
CA GLU A 85 12.98 -19.37 8.77
C GLU A 85 11.45 -19.43 8.88
N ASN A 86 10.80 -18.40 9.41
CA ASN A 86 9.34 -18.36 9.50
C ASN A 86 8.70 -18.20 8.12
N ILE A 87 9.26 -17.34 7.27
CA ILE A 87 8.76 -17.16 5.90
C ILE A 87 8.92 -18.46 5.10
N LEU A 88 10.06 -19.14 5.21
CA LEU A 88 10.27 -20.46 4.60
C LEU A 88 9.22 -21.46 5.10
N LYS A 89 9.04 -21.57 6.41
CA LYS A 89 8.07 -22.49 7.02
C LYS A 89 6.66 -22.24 6.52
N PHE A 90 6.16 -21.00 6.62
CA PHE A 90 4.75 -20.69 6.30
C PHE A 90 4.49 -20.49 4.81
N SER A 91 5.52 -20.45 3.97
CA SER A 91 5.38 -20.58 2.51
C SER A 91 5.12 -22.02 2.04
N ASP A 92 5.43 -23.01 2.88
CA ASP A 92 5.16 -24.41 2.57
C ASP A 92 3.63 -24.67 2.62
N PRO A 93 3.04 -25.30 1.58
CA PRO A 93 1.62 -25.66 1.56
C PRO A 93 1.15 -26.44 2.79
N GLU A 94 2.02 -27.23 3.43
CA GLU A 94 1.67 -27.96 4.66
C GLU A 94 1.37 -27.02 5.84
N TRP A 95 1.96 -25.82 5.85
CA TRP A 95 1.92 -24.88 6.96
C TRP A 95 1.19 -23.57 6.65
N LYS A 96 0.89 -23.29 5.37
CA LYS A 96 0.27 -22.03 4.92
C LYS A 96 -1.01 -21.68 5.69
N ASP A 97 -1.89 -22.65 5.89
CA ASP A 97 -3.18 -22.44 6.59
C ASP A 97 -3.11 -22.66 8.11
N LYS A 98 -1.90 -22.86 8.66
CA LYS A 98 -1.66 -23.19 10.08
C LYS A 98 -1.13 -22.00 10.89
N LEU A 99 -1.27 -20.77 10.40
CA LEU A 99 -0.92 -19.58 11.19
C LEU A 99 -1.76 -19.51 12.46
N THR A 100 -1.08 -19.59 13.62
CA THR A 100 -1.74 -19.43 14.92
C THR A 100 -2.05 -17.96 15.22
N ASN A 101 -2.92 -17.70 16.19
CA ASN A 101 -3.17 -16.33 16.66
C ASN A 101 -1.91 -15.64 17.18
N GLU A 102 -0.98 -16.40 17.75
CA GLU A 102 0.31 -15.86 18.20
C GLU A 102 1.15 -15.41 17.00
N ASN A 103 1.20 -16.20 15.92
CA ASN A 103 1.89 -15.81 14.70
C ASN A 103 1.32 -14.52 14.10
N LYS A 104 -0.02 -14.37 14.11
CA LYS A 104 -0.68 -13.15 13.64
C LYS A 104 -0.32 -11.93 14.47
N LYS A 105 -0.20 -12.08 15.80
CA LYS A 105 0.25 -11.01 16.70
C LYS A 105 1.72 -10.63 16.45
N GLN A 106 2.58 -11.63 16.28
CA GLN A 106 4.00 -11.42 15.97
C GLN A 106 4.17 -10.68 14.64
N LEU A 107 3.40 -11.06 13.62
CA LEU A 107 3.37 -10.34 12.34
C LEU A 107 2.89 -8.90 12.50
N ALA A 108 1.84 -8.66 13.30
CA ALA A 108 1.36 -7.30 13.58
C ALA A 108 2.41 -6.44 14.29
N ILE A 109 3.17 -7.01 15.23
CA ILE A 109 4.26 -6.31 15.92
C ILE A 109 5.35 -5.92 14.91
N ASP A 110 5.79 -6.86 14.06
CA ASP A 110 6.86 -6.57 13.11
C ASP A 110 6.42 -5.58 12.02
N ILE A 111 5.18 -5.68 11.52
CA ILE A 111 4.62 -4.67 10.61
C ILE A 111 4.53 -3.31 11.29
N GLY A 112 4.15 -3.25 12.57
CA GLY A 112 4.16 -2.01 13.35
C GLY A 112 5.53 -1.35 13.42
N LYS A 113 6.61 -2.14 13.53
CA LYS A 113 7.99 -1.64 13.46
C LYS A 113 8.33 -1.10 12.06
N ILE A 114 8.01 -1.85 11.01
CA ILE A 114 8.24 -1.44 9.61
C ILE A 114 7.51 -0.12 9.32
N PHE A 115 6.27 0.01 9.81
CA PHE A 115 5.43 1.19 9.62
C PHE A 115 5.79 2.33 10.58
N LYS A 116 6.77 2.14 11.48
CA LYS A 116 7.15 3.10 12.52
C LYS A 116 5.93 3.74 13.20
N ILE A 117 5.01 2.92 13.68
CA ILE A 117 3.67 3.36 14.12
C ILE A 117 3.68 4.49 15.17
N ASN A 118 4.66 4.51 16.08
CA ASN A 118 4.76 5.58 17.07
C ASN A 118 5.00 6.94 16.40
N LEU A 119 5.84 6.99 15.35
CA LEU A 119 6.08 8.21 14.57
C LEU A 119 4.87 8.58 13.71
N LEU A 120 4.13 7.59 13.20
CA LEU A 120 2.87 7.85 12.49
C LEU A 120 1.82 8.46 13.43
N GLU A 121 1.67 7.90 14.63
CA GLU A 121 0.77 8.41 15.66
C GLU A 121 1.11 9.86 16.02
N GLU A 122 2.39 10.17 16.25
CA GLU A 122 2.86 11.55 16.48
C GLU A 122 2.44 12.48 15.34
N LYS A 123 2.73 12.10 14.08
CA LYS A 123 2.40 12.91 12.90
C LYS A 123 0.88 13.12 12.74
N LEU A 124 0.06 12.10 13.01
CA LEU A 124 -1.40 12.22 12.94
C LEU A 124 -1.98 13.06 14.08
N ASN A 125 -1.40 12.98 15.28
CA ASN A 125 -1.83 13.78 16.42
C ASN A 125 -1.53 15.28 16.26
N GLU A 126 -0.64 15.68 15.36
CA GLU A 126 -0.46 17.09 14.97
C GLU A 126 -1.74 17.71 14.38
N LEU A 127 -2.62 16.90 13.76
CA LEU A 127 -3.90 17.38 13.22
C LEU A 127 -4.80 17.97 14.31
N LYS A 128 -4.69 17.50 15.55
CA LYS A 128 -5.43 18.04 16.70
C LYS A 128 -5.10 19.51 16.99
N LYS A 129 -3.92 19.99 16.57
CA LYS A 129 -3.49 21.39 16.79
C LYS A 129 -4.12 22.35 15.79
N LEU A 130 -4.70 21.84 14.70
CA LEU A 130 -5.30 22.67 13.66
C LEU A 130 -6.71 23.09 14.07
N ASN A 131 -6.94 24.40 14.17
CA ASN A 131 -8.24 24.96 14.61
C ASN A 131 -9.44 24.44 13.79
N LYS A 132 -9.25 24.15 12.50
CA LYS A 132 -10.30 23.61 11.61
C LYS A 132 -10.85 22.24 12.06
N TYR A 133 -10.09 21.48 12.85
CA TYR A 133 -10.47 20.14 13.29
C TYR A 133 -10.91 20.04 14.74
N LYS A 134 -10.89 21.14 15.50
CA LYS A 134 -11.30 21.16 16.92
C LYS A 134 -12.67 20.52 17.16
N ILE A 135 -13.62 20.81 16.27
CA ILE A 135 -15.01 20.32 16.34
C ILE A 135 -15.12 18.79 16.27
N ILE A 136 -14.13 18.10 15.70
CA ILE A 136 -14.11 16.64 15.57
C ILE A 136 -12.92 15.97 16.31
N LEU A 137 -11.93 16.72 16.81
CA LEU A 137 -10.73 16.14 17.42
C LEU A 137 -10.46 16.56 18.88
N ASP A 138 -11.15 17.57 19.44
CA ASP A 138 -10.88 18.05 20.80
C ASP A 138 -11.14 16.96 21.87
N GLU A 139 -12.13 16.09 21.66
CA GLU A 139 -12.50 14.99 22.56
C GLU A 139 -11.81 13.65 22.23
N VAL A 140 -10.92 13.64 21.23
CA VAL A 140 -10.24 12.42 20.77
C VAL A 140 -8.88 12.34 21.43
N ASP A 141 -8.62 11.34 22.28
CA ASP A 141 -7.33 11.21 22.98
C ASP A 141 -6.15 11.09 21.99
N SER A 142 -6.22 10.11 21.08
CA SER A 142 -5.27 9.90 19.99
C SER A 142 -6.00 9.73 18.66
N VAL A 143 -5.56 10.46 17.64
CA VAL A 143 -6.08 10.38 16.26
C VAL A 143 -5.80 9.00 15.68
N PHE A 144 -4.61 8.46 15.93
CA PHE A 144 -4.27 7.10 15.54
C PHE A 144 -4.84 6.11 16.55
N ASP A 145 -5.48 5.05 16.06
CA ASP A 145 -5.99 3.98 16.91
C ASP A 145 -5.11 2.73 16.80
N HIS A 146 -5.06 2.11 15.63
CA HIS A 146 -4.25 0.92 15.40
C HIS A 146 -4.08 0.63 13.90
N ILE A 147 -3.22 -0.35 13.59
CA ILE A 147 -3.19 -1.01 12.28
C ILE A 147 -4.01 -2.31 12.38
N GLU A 148 -5.01 -2.44 11.51
CA GLU A 148 -5.79 -3.66 11.34
C GLU A 148 -5.17 -4.49 10.21
N LEU A 149 -4.65 -5.68 10.49
CA LEU A 149 -4.18 -6.61 9.45
C LEU A 149 -5.32 -7.51 8.99
N LEU A 150 -5.52 -7.62 7.68
CA LEU A 150 -6.58 -8.41 7.07
C LEU A 150 -6.01 -9.73 6.56
N PHE A 151 -6.32 -10.81 7.27
CA PHE A 151 -5.99 -12.18 6.86
C PHE A 151 -7.10 -12.74 5.96
N ASN A 152 -7.14 -12.26 4.72
CA ASN A 152 -8.11 -12.61 3.68
C ASN A 152 -7.42 -13.40 2.54
N ASP A 153 -8.11 -13.58 1.41
CA ASP A 153 -7.58 -14.29 0.24
C ASP A 153 -6.33 -13.65 -0.38
N ASN A 154 -6.05 -12.36 -0.10
CA ASN A 154 -4.84 -11.66 -0.56
C ASN A 154 -3.62 -11.92 0.33
N PHE A 155 -3.80 -12.58 1.48
CA PHE A 155 -2.69 -12.90 2.36
C PHE A 155 -1.83 -14.02 1.77
N GLU A 156 -0.58 -13.70 1.44
CA GLU A 156 0.35 -14.64 0.85
C GLU A 156 1.72 -14.61 1.54
N ILE A 157 2.29 -15.80 1.72
CA ILE A 157 3.69 -15.98 2.10
C ILE A 157 4.33 -16.85 1.04
N ASN A 158 5.33 -16.30 0.36
CA ASN A 158 6.04 -16.94 -0.73
C ASN A 158 7.53 -17.02 -0.38
N SER A 159 8.20 -18.07 -0.84
CA SER A 159 9.66 -18.18 -0.71
C SER A 159 10.27 -18.82 -1.96
N GLY A 160 11.55 -18.56 -2.17
CA GLY A 160 12.31 -19.14 -3.26
C GLY A 160 13.72 -18.58 -3.32
N GLU A 161 14.26 -18.52 -4.53
CA GLU A 161 15.60 -18.07 -4.79
C GLU A 161 15.62 -17.04 -5.92
N ILE A 162 16.40 -15.96 -5.76
CA ILE A 162 16.61 -14.93 -6.80
C ILE A 162 17.44 -15.53 -7.95
N VAL A 163 18.51 -16.20 -7.53
CA VAL A 163 19.45 -17.00 -8.32
C VAL A 163 19.84 -18.19 -7.45
N PRO A 164 20.33 -19.31 -8.02
CA PRO A 164 20.65 -20.50 -7.24
C PRO A 164 21.48 -20.20 -5.98
N GLY A 165 20.94 -20.53 -4.81
CA GLY A 165 21.58 -20.30 -3.50
C GLY A 165 21.40 -18.91 -2.89
N SER A 166 20.67 -17.98 -3.51
CA SER A 166 20.34 -16.66 -2.94
C SER A 166 18.87 -16.61 -2.57
N TYR A 167 18.56 -16.57 -1.27
CA TYR A 167 17.20 -16.64 -0.75
C TYR A 167 16.41 -15.36 -1.01
N ILE A 168 15.13 -15.53 -1.31
CA ILE A 168 14.13 -14.47 -1.27
C ILE A 168 12.81 -15.00 -0.74
N GLY A 169 12.20 -14.24 0.16
CA GLY A 169 10.88 -14.45 0.72
C GLY A 169 10.02 -13.22 0.52
N ASN A 170 8.71 -13.42 0.45
CA ASN A 170 7.76 -12.32 0.32
C ASN A 170 6.53 -12.57 1.19
N VAL A 171 6.09 -11.53 1.89
CA VAL A 171 4.84 -11.52 2.66
C VAL A 171 3.95 -10.42 2.08
N ILE A 172 2.76 -10.79 1.63
CA ILE A 172 1.72 -9.89 1.13
C ILE A 172 0.57 -9.91 2.12
N ILE A 173 0.14 -8.75 2.58
CA ILE A 173 -1.00 -8.63 3.50
C ILE A 173 -1.70 -7.30 3.32
N ASP A 174 -3.03 -7.33 3.27
CA ASP A 174 -3.84 -6.13 3.31
C ASP A 174 -3.90 -5.57 4.74
N TYR A 175 -3.90 -4.26 4.86
CA TYR A 175 -3.97 -3.56 6.13
C TYR A 175 -4.92 -2.36 6.07
N LYS A 176 -5.33 -1.89 7.25
CA LYS A 176 -6.00 -0.60 7.41
C LYS A 176 -5.32 0.21 8.49
N ILE A 177 -4.99 1.47 8.20
CA ILE A 177 -4.66 2.47 9.22
C ILE A 177 -6.00 2.98 9.75
N VAL A 178 -6.26 2.73 11.04
CA VAL A 178 -7.50 3.14 11.69
C VAL A 178 -7.23 4.41 12.47
N THR A 179 -8.01 5.44 12.17
CA THR A 179 -7.98 6.74 12.87
C THR A 179 -9.34 7.06 13.45
N LYS A 180 -9.38 7.86 14.51
CA LYS A 180 -10.58 8.25 15.25
C LYS A 180 -10.89 9.73 15.07
N TYR A 181 -12.18 10.05 15.01
CA TYR A 181 -12.71 11.40 15.12
C TYR A 181 -14.06 11.39 15.85
N LYS A 182 -14.50 12.52 16.37
CA LYS A 182 -15.82 12.71 16.98
C LYS A 182 -16.84 13.00 15.88
N GLY A 183 -17.74 12.05 15.68
CA GLY A 183 -18.94 12.20 14.86
C GLY A 183 -20.03 12.99 15.59
N LEU A 184 -21.24 12.99 15.03
CA LEU A 184 -22.37 13.75 15.61
C LEU A 184 -22.77 13.25 17.00
N ASP A 185 -22.80 11.93 17.16
CA ASP A 185 -23.25 11.29 18.39
C ASP A 185 -22.07 10.63 19.13
N ASP A 186 -21.19 9.92 18.41
CA ASP A 186 -20.15 9.06 18.99
C ASP A 186 -18.77 9.26 18.32
N LEU A 187 -17.75 8.58 18.85
CA LEU A 187 -16.47 8.44 18.15
C LEU A 187 -16.63 7.52 16.95
N GLU A 188 -16.18 8.00 15.79
CA GLU A 188 -16.20 7.30 14.52
C GLU A 188 -14.78 6.96 14.07
N ASN A 189 -14.66 5.95 13.20
CA ASN A 189 -13.38 5.50 12.66
C ASN A 189 -13.29 5.80 11.17
N PHE A 190 -12.20 6.44 10.76
CA PHE A 190 -11.78 6.48 9.37
C PHE A 190 -10.71 5.42 9.11
N LYS A 191 -10.87 4.69 7.99
CA LYS A 191 -10.02 3.55 7.64
C LYS A 191 -9.36 3.79 6.28
N LEU A 192 -8.04 3.93 6.31
CA LEU A 192 -7.21 4.03 5.12
C LEU A 192 -6.65 2.64 4.79
N SER A 193 -7.05 2.08 3.66
CA SER A 193 -6.68 0.73 3.26
C SER A 193 -5.40 0.72 2.41
N GLY A 194 -4.62 -0.36 2.51
CA GLY A 194 -3.48 -0.59 1.64
C GLY A 194 -3.05 -2.05 1.67
N THR A 195 -2.07 -2.39 0.84
CA THR A 195 -1.47 -3.73 0.79
C THR A 195 0.02 -3.59 1.03
N LEU A 196 0.51 -4.24 2.08
CA LEU A 196 1.93 -4.36 2.34
C LEU A 196 2.51 -5.49 1.50
N LYS A 197 3.64 -5.22 0.85
CA LYS A 197 4.48 -6.24 0.22
C LYS A 197 5.88 -6.14 0.83
N TYR A 198 6.18 -7.03 1.76
CA TYR A 198 7.49 -7.12 2.41
C TYR A 198 8.33 -8.20 1.73
N THR A 199 9.61 -7.93 1.52
CA THR A 199 10.58 -8.87 0.95
C THR A 199 11.67 -9.13 1.97
N SER A 200 11.97 -10.40 2.20
CA SER A 200 13.11 -10.88 3.00
C SER A 200 14.16 -11.47 2.07
N THR A 201 15.43 -11.15 2.25
CA THR A 201 16.52 -11.73 1.45
C THR A 201 17.84 -11.77 2.22
N ASP A 202 18.72 -12.72 1.89
CA ASP A 202 20.11 -12.72 2.36
C ASP A 202 21.05 -11.91 1.44
N ASN A 203 20.51 -11.27 0.39
CA ASN A 203 21.29 -10.56 -0.60
C ASN A 203 21.20 -9.03 -0.44
N GLU A 204 22.22 -8.42 0.15
CA GLU A 204 22.29 -6.96 0.31
C GLU A 204 22.26 -6.20 -1.02
N SER A 205 22.85 -6.76 -2.08
CA SER A 205 22.84 -6.12 -3.40
C SER A 205 21.43 -6.03 -3.98
N PHE A 206 20.59 -7.04 -3.72
CA PHE A 206 19.19 -7.01 -4.10
C PHE A 206 18.45 -5.85 -3.44
N LYS A 207 18.68 -5.61 -2.15
CA LYS A 207 18.13 -4.45 -1.43
C LYS A 207 18.60 -3.13 -2.05
N VAL A 208 19.91 -2.96 -2.25
CA VAL A 208 20.48 -1.72 -2.81
C VAL A 208 19.89 -1.41 -4.19
N ILE A 209 19.79 -2.44 -5.04
CA ILE A 209 19.19 -2.31 -6.37
C ILE A 209 17.69 -1.99 -6.27
N GLY A 210 16.94 -2.68 -5.40
CA GLY A 210 15.51 -2.43 -5.18
C GLY A 210 15.23 -1.01 -4.69
N ASP A 211 15.99 -0.52 -3.70
CA ASP A 211 15.87 0.84 -3.17
C ASP A 211 16.22 1.89 -4.24
N THR A 212 17.22 1.61 -5.07
CA THR A 212 17.62 2.47 -6.20
C THR A 212 16.55 2.48 -7.28
N MET A 213 15.97 1.32 -7.60
CA MET A 213 14.90 1.18 -8.57
C MET A 213 13.66 1.95 -8.13
N TYR A 214 13.22 1.77 -6.88
CA TYR A 214 12.04 2.48 -6.37
C TYR A 214 12.17 4.00 -6.51
N LYS A 215 13.34 4.57 -6.20
CA LYS A 215 13.59 6.01 -6.29
C LYS A 215 13.62 6.54 -7.72
N ASN A 216 14.06 5.74 -8.68
CA ASN A 216 14.39 6.21 -10.02
C ASN A 216 13.41 5.74 -11.10
N ILE A 217 12.64 4.67 -10.88
CA ILE A 217 11.88 4.01 -11.95
C ILE A 217 10.90 4.95 -12.65
N GLY A 218 10.19 5.82 -11.91
CA GLY A 218 9.27 6.79 -12.53
C GLY A 218 9.98 7.73 -13.52
N LYS A 219 11.13 8.29 -13.10
CA LYS A 219 11.98 9.12 -13.98
C LYS A 219 12.52 8.31 -15.15
N ASP A 220 13.04 7.12 -14.87
CA ASP A 220 13.69 6.26 -15.85
C ASP A 220 12.75 5.73 -16.93
N MET A 221 11.47 5.54 -16.57
CA MET A 221 10.38 5.26 -17.49
C MET A 221 10.07 6.48 -18.36
N PHE A 222 9.98 7.68 -17.79
CA PHE A 222 9.67 8.88 -18.55
C PHE A 222 10.70 9.23 -19.63
N ILE A 223 11.98 8.93 -19.38
CA ILE A 223 13.08 9.21 -20.31
C ILE A 223 13.49 8.00 -21.18
N SER A 224 12.89 6.83 -20.98
CA SER A 224 13.25 5.61 -21.70
C SER A 224 12.56 5.56 -23.06
N SER A 225 13.35 5.29 -24.10
CA SER A 225 12.84 5.06 -25.46
C SER A 225 11.91 3.86 -25.57
N GLU A 226 12.07 2.87 -24.68
CA GLU A 226 11.24 1.68 -24.60
C GLU A 226 9.81 2.02 -24.15
N THR A 227 9.65 3.10 -23.38
CA THR A 227 8.36 3.45 -22.76
C THR A 227 7.77 4.77 -23.25
N GLU A 228 8.53 5.54 -24.03
CA GLU A 228 8.14 6.84 -24.60
C GLU A 228 6.78 6.80 -25.30
N ASN A 229 6.54 5.80 -26.17
CA ASN A 229 5.30 5.68 -26.94
C ASN A 229 4.06 5.40 -26.07
N TYR A 230 4.25 4.89 -24.85
CA TYR A 230 3.16 4.59 -23.92
C TYR A 230 2.90 5.72 -22.94
N LEU A 231 3.91 6.55 -22.65
CA LEU A 231 3.81 7.67 -21.72
C LEU A 231 3.43 8.99 -22.41
N ASN A 232 3.78 9.15 -23.69
CA ASN A 232 3.30 10.23 -24.55
C ASN A 232 1.95 9.89 -25.21
N LEU A 233 1.03 9.36 -24.40
CA LEU A 233 -0.26 8.88 -24.84
C LEU A 233 -1.16 10.05 -25.26
N LYS A 234 -1.65 10.04 -26.50
CA LYS A 234 -2.65 11.01 -26.95
C LYS A 234 -4.03 10.51 -26.61
N TRP A 235 -4.87 11.38 -26.04
CA TRP A 235 -6.26 11.06 -25.75
C TRP A 235 -7.01 10.55 -26.99
N SER A 236 -6.73 11.12 -28.17
CA SER A 236 -7.30 10.68 -29.46
C SER A 236 -7.13 9.20 -29.74
N ASP A 237 -6.08 8.58 -29.20
CA ASP A 237 -5.67 7.22 -29.53
C ASP A 237 -6.36 6.19 -28.62
N ILE A 238 -6.95 6.64 -27.50
CA ILE A 238 -7.56 5.76 -26.49
C ILE A 238 -8.99 6.14 -26.09
N LYS A 239 -9.49 7.32 -26.49
CA LYS A 239 -10.79 7.81 -26.04
C LYS A 239 -11.97 6.94 -26.46
N GLY A 240 -11.84 6.17 -27.54
CA GLY A 240 -12.97 5.43 -28.11
C GLY A 240 -14.10 6.39 -28.50
N ASP A 241 -15.30 6.14 -27.99
CA ASP A 241 -16.48 6.99 -28.20
C ASP A 241 -16.59 8.16 -27.19
N ASN A 242 -15.64 8.29 -26.25
CA ASN A 242 -15.67 9.34 -25.24
C ASN A 242 -15.34 10.73 -25.83
N SER A 243 -15.82 11.76 -25.14
CA SER A 243 -15.61 13.15 -25.53
C SER A 243 -14.18 13.62 -25.22
N ASP A 244 -13.74 14.71 -25.85
CA ASP A 244 -12.44 15.32 -25.52
C ASP A 244 -12.42 15.92 -24.11
N SER A 245 -13.57 16.30 -23.55
CA SER A 245 -13.67 16.79 -22.17
C SER A 245 -13.37 15.70 -21.13
N ASP A 246 -13.59 14.43 -21.46
CA ASP A 246 -13.35 13.31 -20.55
C ASP A 246 -11.85 13.10 -20.28
N ALA A 247 -10.98 13.68 -21.12
CA ALA A 247 -9.53 13.69 -20.91
C ALA A 247 -9.10 14.43 -19.63
N TYR A 248 -9.94 15.34 -19.12
CA TYR A 248 -9.62 16.20 -17.98
C TYR A 248 -10.21 15.70 -16.66
N LEU A 249 -10.88 14.56 -16.66
CA LEU A 249 -11.42 13.96 -15.43
C LEU A 249 -10.31 13.34 -14.59
N ASN A 250 -10.36 13.53 -13.27
CA ASN A 250 -9.39 12.98 -12.31
C ASN A 250 -9.31 11.44 -12.35
N SER A 251 -10.34 10.77 -12.84
CA SER A 251 -10.35 9.33 -13.11
C SER A 251 -10.95 9.09 -14.49
N ASN A 252 -10.24 8.31 -15.31
CA ASN A 252 -10.61 8.04 -16.68
C ASN A 252 -10.50 6.53 -16.96
N ASP A 253 -11.65 5.89 -17.18
CA ASP A 253 -11.71 4.45 -17.40
C ASP A 253 -10.95 4.01 -18.65
N GLN A 254 -10.81 4.86 -19.66
CA GLN A 254 -10.02 4.53 -20.85
C GLN A 254 -8.52 4.56 -20.57
N LEU A 255 -8.02 5.50 -19.76
CA LEU A 255 -6.63 5.48 -19.30
C LEU A 255 -6.36 4.22 -18.46
N LYS A 256 -7.26 3.90 -17.54
CA LYS A 256 -7.18 2.67 -16.73
C LYS A 256 -7.14 1.43 -17.60
N LYS A 257 -8.07 1.33 -18.56
CA LYS A 257 -8.15 0.23 -19.51
C LYS A 257 -6.87 0.12 -20.33
N TYR A 258 -6.40 1.23 -20.90
CA TYR A 258 -5.20 1.26 -21.72
C TYR A 258 -4.00 0.66 -20.98
N TYR A 259 -3.65 1.18 -19.80
CA TYR A 259 -2.45 0.71 -19.10
C TYR A 259 -2.60 -0.71 -18.53
N ASN A 260 -3.80 -1.12 -18.14
CA ASN A 260 -4.03 -2.46 -17.58
C ASN A 260 -4.09 -3.56 -18.66
N GLU A 261 -4.59 -3.26 -19.85
CA GLU A 261 -4.75 -4.23 -20.95
C GLU A 261 -3.60 -4.20 -21.97
N ASN A 262 -2.75 -3.17 -21.94
CA ASN A 262 -1.61 -3.04 -22.86
C ASN A 262 -0.41 -3.89 -22.43
N ASN A 263 -0.39 -5.15 -22.89
CA ASN A 263 0.72 -6.07 -22.64
C ASN A 263 2.07 -5.53 -23.11
N ALA A 264 2.11 -4.77 -24.22
CA ALA A 264 3.37 -4.24 -24.75
C ALA A 264 3.97 -3.17 -23.83
N PHE A 265 3.13 -2.36 -23.18
CA PHE A 265 3.57 -1.45 -22.12
C PHE A 265 4.11 -2.23 -20.92
N SER A 266 3.38 -3.25 -20.45
CA SER A 266 3.81 -4.13 -19.36
C SER A 266 5.16 -4.79 -19.64
N GLU A 267 5.35 -5.34 -20.85
CA GLU A 267 6.61 -5.94 -21.27
C GLU A 267 7.74 -4.91 -21.33
N SER A 268 7.47 -3.70 -21.83
CA SER A 268 8.45 -2.60 -21.89
C SER A 268 8.87 -2.11 -20.50
N LEU A 269 7.92 -2.06 -19.55
CA LEU A 269 8.20 -1.74 -18.15
C LEU A 269 9.06 -2.83 -17.49
N ILE A 270 8.72 -4.12 -17.65
CA ILE A 270 9.57 -5.24 -17.16
C ILE A 270 10.96 -5.16 -17.75
N LYS A 271 11.05 -4.97 -19.07
CA LYS A 271 12.33 -4.90 -19.78
C LYS A 271 13.18 -3.76 -19.22
N THR A 272 12.60 -2.57 -19.05
CA THR A 272 13.29 -1.42 -18.47
C THR A 272 13.79 -1.72 -17.06
N ILE A 273 12.95 -2.32 -16.20
CA ILE A 273 13.34 -2.73 -14.85
C ILE A 273 14.52 -3.72 -14.90
N LYS A 274 14.40 -4.77 -15.72
CA LYS A 274 15.41 -5.81 -15.84
C LYS A 274 16.73 -5.23 -16.36
N ASP A 275 16.71 -4.55 -17.50
CA ASP A 275 17.90 -4.07 -18.19
C ASP A 275 18.62 -2.95 -17.40
N LYS A 276 17.88 -2.00 -16.80
CA LYS A 276 18.51 -0.88 -16.07
C LYS A 276 18.98 -1.25 -14.67
N TYR A 277 18.29 -2.13 -13.96
CA TYR A 277 18.54 -2.33 -12.52
C TYR A 277 19.10 -3.71 -12.19
N PHE A 278 18.49 -4.78 -12.70
CA PHE A 278 18.78 -6.11 -12.19
C PHE A 278 19.72 -6.95 -13.05
N LYS A 279 19.87 -6.64 -14.35
CA LYS A 279 20.61 -7.48 -15.30
C LYS A 279 22.08 -7.72 -14.94
N ASN A 280 22.73 -6.73 -14.34
CA ASN A 280 24.16 -6.81 -14.03
C ASN A 280 24.44 -7.79 -12.88
N GLU A 281 23.66 -7.71 -11.80
CA GLU A 281 23.85 -8.57 -10.61
C GLU A 281 23.02 -9.86 -10.67
N PHE A 282 21.88 -9.84 -11.37
CA PHE A 282 20.90 -10.93 -11.42
C PHE A 282 20.47 -11.23 -12.87
N PRO A 283 21.41 -11.63 -13.76
CA PRO A 283 21.13 -11.80 -15.19
C PRO A 283 20.07 -12.86 -15.51
N THR A 284 19.98 -13.89 -14.67
CA THR A 284 19.03 -15.00 -14.81
C THR A 284 17.71 -14.77 -14.06
N MET A 285 17.54 -13.65 -13.37
CA MET A 285 16.29 -13.36 -12.68
C MET A 285 15.16 -13.17 -13.67
N GLU A 286 14.04 -13.82 -13.39
CA GLU A 286 12.79 -13.65 -14.12
C GLU A 286 11.91 -12.64 -13.37
N ILE A 287 11.44 -11.64 -14.10
CA ILE A 287 10.52 -10.62 -13.59
C ILE A 287 9.22 -10.77 -14.39
N GLY A 288 8.10 -10.85 -13.68
CA GLY A 288 6.79 -10.97 -14.28
C GLY A 288 5.81 -9.96 -13.68
N PHE A 289 4.74 -9.66 -14.44
CA PHE A 289 3.60 -8.89 -13.95
C PHE A 289 2.53 -9.84 -13.42
N ASN A 290 2.08 -9.62 -12.18
CA ASN A 290 0.78 -10.12 -11.75
C ASN A 290 -0.29 -9.08 -12.16
N LYS A 291 -1.32 -9.53 -12.87
CA LYS A 291 -2.23 -8.71 -13.70
C LYS A 291 -3.22 -7.82 -12.93
N GLU A 292 -3.07 -7.65 -11.62
CA GLU A 292 -4.15 -7.06 -10.82
C GLU A 292 -4.45 -5.59 -11.16
N SER A 293 -3.46 -4.75 -11.49
CA SER A 293 -3.62 -3.43 -12.13
C SER A 293 -2.26 -2.73 -12.22
N ILE A 294 -1.91 -2.14 -13.36
CA ILE A 294 -0.76 -1.20 -13.48
C ILE A 294 -1.22 0.22 -13.16
N TYR A 295 -2.42 0.60 -13.62
CA TYR A 295 -3.02 1.89 -13.32
C TYR A 295 -3.60 1.91 -11.90
N ARG A 296 -3.26 2.94 -11.13
CA ARG A 296 -3.82 3.20 -9.80
C ARG A 296 -4.35 4.64 -9.76
N THR A 297 -5.60 4.81 -9.32
CA THR A 297 -6.25 6.11 -9.03
C THR A 297 -6.01 6.51 -7.60
#